data_AF-A0A4Q5UTB2-F1
#
_entry.id   AF-A0A4Q5UTB2-F1
#
_cell.length_a   1.000
_cell.length_b   1.000
_cell.length_c   1.000
_cell.angle_alpha   90.00
_cell.angle_beta   90.00
_cell.angle_gamma   90.00
#
_symmetry.space_group_name_H-M   'P 1'
#
loop_
_entity.id
_entity.type
_entity.pdbx_description
1 polymer ?
#
loop_
_entity_poly.entity_id
_entity_poly.type
_entity_poly.pdbx_seq_one_letter_code
_entity_poly.pdbx_strand_id
1 'polypeptide(L)'
;DKARANFLSETDGSGGTGKVGIKDIAIAKRSEYQKLDAEYQAMLKTEQPKLDSLDRVLGEMDTKMKTEEATFAALFNDGFLTRIEALSNLIKDNSALQFRYYLIVFILMLIELMPVIAKTLLPSGSYDEKVLLREEMEIDVAGSNMRKEQQLKELYNQMAFDNDKEALTAFFTLTKGDREEKMKAFSKKWKEENHQTFDGLWEKMKKEIFTKQEN
;
A
#
# COMPACT_ATOMS: atom_id res chain seq x y z
N ASP A 1 23.76 -0.13 88.84
CA ASP A 1 25.23 -0.35 89.00
C ASP A 1 25.63 -1.16 90.23
N LYS A 2 25.27 -0.77 91.47
CA LYS A 2 25.61 -1.55 92.69
C LYS A 2 25.11 -3.01 92.71
N ALA A 3 23.89 -3.26 92.23
CA ALA A 3 23.32 -4.61 92.20
C ALA A 3 24.06 -5.56 91.24
N ARG A 4 24.54 -5.05 90.09
CA ARG A 4 25.34 -5.83 89.12
C ARG A 4 26.71 -6.18 89.68
N ALA A 5 27.34 -5.24 90.39
CA ALA A 5 28.61 -5.45 91.07
C ALA A 5 28.49 -6.50 92.20
N ASN A 6 27.43 -6.44 93.00
CA ASN A 6 27.18 -7.42 94.06
C ASN A 6 26.87 -8.81 93.50
N PHE A 7 26.08 -8.91 92.42
CA PHE A 7 25.82 -10.18 91.73
C PHE A 7 27.12 -10.80 91.19
N LEU A 8 27.97 -10.00 90.56
CA LEU A 8 29.29 -10.44 90.08
C LEU A 8 30.16 -10.96 91.24
N SER A 9 30.19 -10.24 92.37
CA SER A 9 30.97 -10.61 93.56
C SER A 9 30.43 -11.85 94.29
N GLU A 10 29.12 -12.08 94.27
CA GLU A 10 28.51 -13.29 94.83
C GLU A 10 28.73 -14.52 93.91
N THR A 11 28.70 -14.32 92.58
CA THR A 11 28.94 -15.40 91.59
C THR A 11 30.41 -15.80 91.44
N ASP A 12 31.37 -14.92 91.73
CA ASP A 12 32.82 -15.22 91.70
C ASP A 12 33.41 -15.61 93.07
N GLY A 13 32.56 -15.71 94.10
CA GLY A 13 32.91 -16.11 95.45
C GLY A 13 33.70 -15.08 96.26
N SER A 14 33.82 -13.83 95.78
CA SER A 14 34.47 -12.72 96.50
C SER A 14 33.56 -12.00 97.51
N GLY A 15 32.26 -12.29 97.50
CA GLY A 15 31.25 -11.68 98.38
C GLY A 15 30.43 -12.71 99.18
N GLY A 16 29.98 -12.31 100.38
CA GLY A 16 29.12 -13.16 101.23
C GLY A 16 29.87 -14.28 101.98
N THR A 17 29.25 -15.46 102.10
CA THR A 17 29.61 -16.57 103.03
C THR A 17 30.98 -17.23 102.84
N GLY A 18 31.81 -16.78 101.88
CA GLY A 18 33.18 -17.26 101.65
C GLY A 18 33.29 -18.69 101.11
N LYS A 19 32.18 -19.33 100.75
CA LYS A 19 32.17 -20.64 100.07
C LYS A 19 32.28 -20.45 98.57
N VAL A 20 33.24 -21.12 97.93
CA VAL A 20 33.47 -21.07 96.48
C VAL A 20 32.29 -21.75 95.76
N GLY A 21 31.26 -20.98 95.44
CA GLY A 21 30.20 -21.38 94.54
C GLY A 21 30.59 -21.02 93.10
N ILE A 22 30.64 -22.01 92.21
CA ILE A 22 30.52 -21.89 90.73
C ILE A 22 31.45 -20.85 90.06
N LYS A 23 32.46 -20.29 90.74
CA LYS A 23 33.37 -19.24 90.24
C LYS A 23 33.98 -19.59 88.89
N ASP A 24 34.55 -20.78 88.77
CA ASP A 24 35.23 -21.21 87.54
C ASP A 24 34.24 -21.35 86.38
N ILE A 25 33.02 -21.80 86.67
CA ILE A 25 31.93 -21.91 85.70
C ILE A 25 31.42 -20.52 85.29
N ALA A 26 31.34 -19.57 86.23
CA ALA A 26 30.94 -18.19 85.96
C ALA A 26 32.00 -17.45 85.12
N ILE A 27 33.28 -17.64 85.42
CA ILE A 27 34.41 -17.10 84.63
C ILE A 27 34.43 -17.73 83.23
N ALA A 28 34.27 -19.05 83.12
CA ALA A 28 34.20 -19.73 81.82
C ALA A 28 33.03 -19.21 80.98
N LYS A 29 31.83 -19.09 81.56
CA LYS A 29 30.65 -18.52 80.87
C LYS A 29 30.87 -17.07 80.43
N ARG A 30 31.53 -16.25 81.25
CA ARG A 30 31.86 -14.87 80.89
C ARG A 30 32.86 -14.81 79.75
N SER A 31 33.90 -15.65 79.77
CA SER A 31 34.90 -15.72 78.70
C SER A 31 34.28 -16.13 77.37
N GLU A 32 33.44 -17.17 77.38
CA GLU A 32 32.71 -17.61 76.18
C GLU A 32 31.74 -16.53 75.67
N TYR A 33 31.04 -15.83 76.56
CA TYR A 33 30.19 -14.70 76.18
C TYR A 33 30.99 -13.57 75.53
N GLN A 34 32.14 -13.20 76.10
CA GLN A 34 32.99 -12.14 75.56
C GLN A 34 33.59 -12.52 74.20
N LYS A 35 33.93 -13.79 74.01
CA LYS A 35 34.37 -14.32 72.72
C LYS A 35 33.25 -14.26 71.67
N LEU A 36 32.05 -14.71 72.03
CA LEU A 36 30.88 -14.67 71.15
C LEU A 36 30.48 -13.23 70.79
N ASP A 37 30.53 -12.31 71.75
CA ASP A 37 30.26 -10.88 71.51
C ASP A 37 31.31 -10.28 70.56
N ALA A 38 32.60 -10.60 70.75
CA ALA A 38 33.66 -10.15 69.84
C ALA A 38 33.49 -10.71 68.42
N GLU A 39 33.13 -12.00 68.28
CA GLU A 39 32.83 -12.62 66.99
C GLU A 39 31.61 -11.98 66.32
N TYR A 40 30.56 -11.68 67.10
CA TYR A 40 29.35 -11.00 66.61
C TYR A 40 29.65 -9.57 66.15
N GLN A 41 30.43 -8.79 66.90
CA GLN A 41 30.85 -7.44 66.50
C GLN A 41 31.75 -7.47 65.26
N ALA A 42 32.63 -8.47 65.14
CA ALA A 42 33.48 -8.63 63.96
C ALA A 42 32.67 -9.00 62.72
N MET A 43 31.66 -9.87 62.88
CA MET A 43 30.71 -10.21 61.83
C MET A 43 29.90 -8.98 61.41
N LEU A 44 29.33 -8.22 62.34
CA LEU A 44 28.61 -6.98 62.05
C LEU A 44 29.47 -5.98 61.27
N LYS A 45 30.71 -5.77 61.70
CA LYS A 45 31.63 -4.85 61.01
C LYS A 45 31.97 -5.28 59.58
N THR A 46 31.88 -6.57 59.29
CA THR A 46 32.19 -7.14 57.96
C THR A 46 30.96 -7.19 57.05
N GLU A 47 29.79 -7.54 57.60
CA GLU A 47 28.58 -7.78 56.83
C GLU A 47 27.71 -6.52 56.68
N GLN A 48 27.69 -5.61 57.66
CA GLN A 48 26.87 -4.39 57.59
C GLN A 48 27.24 -3.52 56.37
N PRO A 49 28.53 -3.26 56.05
CA PRO A 49 28.87 -2.47 54.87
C PRO A 49 28.45 -3.15 53.56
N LYS A 50 28.40 -4.49 53.53
CA LYS A 50 27.93 -5.23 52.35
C LYS A 50 26.42 -5.05 52.18
N LEU A 51 25.65 -5.19 53.26
CA LEU A 51 24.21 -4.94 53.25
C LEU A 51 23.90 -3.52 52.78
N ASP A 52 24.56 -2.52 53.36
CA ASP A 52 24.38 -1.12 52.98
C ASP A 52 24.73 -0.89 51.49
N SER A 53 25.73 -1.60 50.97
CA SER A 53 26.11 -1.54 49.56
C SER A 53 25.05 -2.17 48.64
N LEU A 54 24.47 -3.30 49.03
CA LEU A 54 23.41 -3.96 48.28
C LEU A 54 22.14 -3.11 48.29
N ASP A 55 21.78 -2.54 49.43
CA ASP A 55 20.60 -1.67 49.55
C ASP A 55 20.72 -0.43 48.66
N ARG A 56 21.94 0.15 48.57
CA ARG A 56 22.21 1.24 47.64
C ARG A 56 22.05 0.82 46.18
N VAL A 57 22.58 -0.34 45.79
CA VAL A 57 22.44 -0.87 44.42
C VAL A 57 20.98 -1.13 44.09
N LEU A 58 20.20 -1.69 45.02
CA LEU A 58 18.77 -1.89 44.85
C LEU A 58 18.02 -0.56 44.68
N GLY A 59 18.36 0.45 45.47
CA GLY A 59 17.80 1.80 45.32
C GLY A 59 18.14 2.45 43.98
N GLU A 60 19.37 2.29 43.50
CA GLU A 60 19.81 2.76 42.17
C GLU A 60 19.05 2.03 41.05
N MET A 61 18.86 0.71 41.16
CA MET A 61 18.07 -0.09 40.21
C MET A 61 16.60 0.32 40.19
N ASP A 62 15.96 0.51 41.34
CA ASP A 62 14.56 0.95 41.43
C ASP A 62 14.36 2.34 40.83
N THR A 63 15.31 3.25 41.10
CA THR A 63 15.29 4.60 40.51
C THR A 63 15.44 4.54 38.99
N LYS A 64 16.35 3.70 38.49
CA LYS A 64 16.55 3.49 37.05
C LYS A 64 15.29 2.91 36.40
N MET A 65 14.70 1.89 37.01
CA MET A 65 13.47 1.25 36.53
C MET A 65 12.33 2.26 36.45
N LYS A 66 12.10 3.06 37.50
CA LYS A 66 11.07 4.11 37.51
C LYS A 66 11.33 5.20 36.46
N THR A 67 12.59 5.54 36.21
CA THR A 67 12.96 6.53 35.18
C THR A 67 12.71 5.99 33.78
N GLU A 68 13.07 4.74 33.52
CA GLU A 68 12.80 4.06 32.24
C GLU A 68 11.30 3.89 32.02
N GLU A 69 10.54 3.52 33.06
CA GLU A 69 9.08 3.43 33.01
C GLU A 69 8.44 4.78 32.70
N ALA A 70 8.87 5.86 33.35
CA ALA A 70 8.37 7.21 33.07
C ALA A 70 8.71 7.68 31.65
N THR A 71 9.93 7.36 31.17
CA THR A 71 10.35 7.65 29.79
C THR A 71 9.50 6.88 28.79
N PHE A 72 9.24 5.60 29.06
CA PHE A 72 8.37 4.75 28.26
C PHE A 72 6.92 5.23 28.27
N ALA A 73 6.40 5.67 29.42
CA ALA A 73 5.07 6.25 29.53
C ALA A 73 4.94 7.56 28.73
N ALA A 74 5.98 8.40 28.71
CA ALA A 74 6.00 9.62 27.91
C ALA A 74 5.96 9.35 26.39
N LEU A 75 6.53 8.24 25.94
CA LEU A 75 6.45 7.77 24.55
C LEU A 75 5.03 7.37 24.11
N PHE A 76 4.09 7.10 25.04
CA PHE A 76 2.69 6.83 24.68
C PHE A 76 1.91 8.08 24.24
N ASN A 77 2.42 9.28 24.54
CA ASN A 77 1.68 10.52 24.33
C ASN A 77 1.65 10.97 22.85
N ASP A 78 2.39 10.29 21.96
CA ASP A 78 2.33 10.50 20.52
C ASP A 78 2.52 9.20 19.71
N GLY A 79 1.70 9.04 18.67
CA GLY A 79 2.10 8.33 17.44
C GLY A 79 2.08 6.80 17.44
N PHE A 80 1.30 6.25 16.50
CA PHE A 80 1.38 4.85 16.06
C PHE A 80 2.83 4.35 15.84
N LEU A 81 3.72 5.21 15.33
CA LEU A 81 5.15 4.93 15.14
C LEU A 81 5.84 4.52 16.45
N THR A 82 5.58 5.24 17.54
CA THR A 82 6.18 4.95 18.84
C THR A 82 5.71 3.61 19.41
N ARG A 83 4.45 3.23 19.16
CA ARG A 83 3.92 1.91 19.51
C ARG A 83 4.56 0.79 18.69
N ILE A 84 4.80 1.01 17.41
CA ILE A 84 5.50 0.06 16.54
C ILE A 84 6.97 -0.08 16.97
N GLU A 85 7.63 1.01 17.33
CA GLU A 85 9.02 1.00 17.78
C GLU A 85 9.17 0.33 19.15
N ALA A 86 8.27 0.62 20.09
CA ALA A 86 8.18 -0.07 21.38
C ALA A 86 7.93 -1.58 21.19
N LEU A 87 6.99 -1.95 20.32
CA LEU A 87 6.69 -3.35 20.00
C LEU A 87 7.91 -4.04 19.36
N SER A 88 8.58 -3.38 18.43
CA SER A 88 9.81 -3.87 17.79
C SER A 88 10.91 -4.12 18.82
N ASN A 89 11.14 -3.17 19.74
CA ASN A 89 12.11 -3.31 20.81
C ASN A 89 11.76 -4.45 21.78
N LEU A 90 10.48 -4.61 22.14
CA LEU A 90 10.00 -5.71 23.00
C LEU A 90 10.24 -7.09 22.35
N ILE A 91 10.10 -7.15 21.03
CA ILE A 91 10.23 -8.35 20.24
C ILE A 91 11.71 -8.68 19.95
N LYS A 92 12.61 -7.69 19.87
CA LYS A 92 14.00 -7.86 19.45
C LYS A 92 14.79 -8.91 20.24
N ASP A 93 14.59 -8.95 21.55
CA ASP A 93 15.39 -9.82 22.43
C ASP A 93 14.68 -11.16 22.77
N ASN A 94 13.51 -11.43 22.18
CA ASN A 94 12.72 -12.62 22.46
C ASN A 94 12.27 -13.33 21.17
N SER A 95 13.00 -14.39 20.80
CA SER A 95 12.73 -15.19 19.59
C SER A 95 11.35 -15.86 19.60
N ALA A 96 10.83 -16.26 20.76
CA ALA A 96 9.50 -16.83 20.88
C ALA A 96 8.40 -15.79 20.61
N LEU A 97 8.60 -14.55 21.08
CA LEU A 97 7.68 -13.44 20.80
C LEU A 97 7.76 -12.99 19.33
N GLN A 98 8.94 -12.98 18.73
CA GLN A 98 9.12 -12.73 17.28
C GLN A 98 8.28 -13.67 16.44
N PHE A 99 8.41 -14.98 16.68
CA PHE A 99 7.69 -15.98 15.91
C PHE A 99 6.17 -15.82 16.05
N ARG A 100 5.68 -15.60 17.28
CA ARG A 100 4.24 -15.38 17.54
C ARG A 100 3.72 -14.12 16.86
N TYR A 101 4.49 -13.03 16.90
CA TYR A 101 4.14 -11.79 16.22
C TYR A 101 3.99 -11.99 14.72
N TYR A 102 5.01 -12.56 14.05
CA TYR A 102 4.93 -12.82 12.61
C TYR A 102 3.79 -13.78 12.25
N LEU A 103 3.54 -14.80 13.07
CA LEU A 103 2.44 -15.74 12.85
C LEU A 103 1.07 -15.03 12.90
N ILE A 104 0.86 -14.14 13.87
CA ILE A 104 -0.38 -13.37 13.98
C ILE A 104 -0.54 -12.40 12.79
N VAL A 105 0.51 -11.64 12.45
CA VAL A 105 0.48 -10.72 11.29
C VAL A 105 0.21 -11.48 10.00
N PHE A 106 0.82 -12.64 9.81
CA PHE A 106 0.62 -13.48 8.64
C PHE A 106 -0.81 -14.02 8.54
N ILE A 107 -1.39 -14.49 9.65
CA ILE A 107 -2.80 -14.94 9.67
C ILE A 107 -3.75 -13.79 9.34
N LEU A 108 -3.55 -12.61 9.93
CA LEU A 108 -4.39 -11.44 9.64
C LEU A 108 -4.28 -11.04 8.16
N MET A 109 -3.07 -11.04 7.61
CA MET A 109 -2.85 -10.79 6.19
C MET A 109 -3.52 -11.84 5.30
N LEU A 110 -3.48 -13.12 5.66
CA LEU A 110 -4.19 -14.18 4.93
C LEU A 110 -5.71 -14.03 4.99
N ILE A 111 -6.27 -13.62 6.14
CA ILE A 111 -7.71 -13.33 6.27
C ILE A 111 -8.09 -12.14 5.39
N GLU A 112 -7.29 -11.08 5.40
CA GLU A 112 -7.53 -9.87 4.60
C GLU A 112 -7.40 -10.14 3.10
N LEU A 113 -6.46 -10.99 2.71
CA LEU A 113 -6.27 -11.42 1.32
C LEU A 113 -7.20 -12.55 0.90
N MET A 114 -7.95 -13.16 1.82
CA MET A 114 -8.85 -14.27 1.52
C MET A 114 -9.80 -13.95 0.36
N PRO A 115 -10.45 -12.75 0.28
CA PRO A 115 -11.34 -12.43 -0.84
C PRO A 115 -10.60 -12.30 -2.18
N VAL A 116 -9.36 -11.79 -2.16
CA VAL A 116 -8.53 -11.65 -3.37
C VAL A 116 -8.09 -13.01 -3.86
N ILE A 117 -7.55 -13.83 -2.96
CA ILE A 117 -7.12 -15.20 -3.25
C ILE A 117 -8.31 -16.04 -3.74
N ALA A 118 -9.49 -15.89 -3.14
CA ALA A 118 -10.69 -16.58 -3.57
C ALA A 118 -11.11 -16.15 -4.99
N LYS A 119 -11.08 -14.85 -5.30
CA LYS A 119 -11.41 -14.34 -6.65
C LYS A 119 -10.41 -14.74 -7.71
N THR A 120 -9.13 -14.95 -7.37
CA THR A 120 -8.10 -15.33 -8.35
C THR A 120 -8.00 -16.83 -8.57
N LEU A 121 -8.25 -17.65 -7.54
CA LEU A 121 -8.18 -19.11 -7.65
C LEU A 121 -9.48 -19.73 -8.11
N LEU A 122 -10.63 -19.17 -7.74
CA LEU A 122 -11.91 -19.70 -8.18
C LEU A 122 -12.16 -19.27 -9.62
N PRO A 123 -12.54 -20.22 -10.52
CA PRO A 123 -12.94 -19.85 -11.87
C PRO A 123 -14.10 -18.86 -11.81
N SER A 124 -14.12 -17.93 -12.77
CA SER A 124 -15.20 -16.98 -12.98
C SER A 124 -16.54 -17.72 -12.92
N GLY A 125 -17.49 -17.19 -12.16
CA GLY A 125 -18.77 -17.87 -11.99
C GLY A 125 -19.53 -17.95 -13.31
N SER A 126 -20.53 -18.84 -13.38
CA SER A 126 -21.41 -18.95 -14.57
C SER A 126 -22.09 -17.63 -14.98
N TYR A 127 -22.15 -16.64 -14.09
CA TYR A 127 -22.58 -15.28 -14.40
C TYR A 127 -21.54 -14.52 -15.21
N ASP A 128 -20.28 -14.51 -14.76
CA ASP A 128 -19.18 -13.79 -15.43
C ASP A 128 -18.94 -14.35 -16.83
N GLU A 129 -19.03 -15.67 -16.99
CA GLU A 129 -18.94 -16.34 -18.28
C GLU A 129 -20.08 -15.93 -19.23
N LYS A 130 -21.32 -15.83 -18.73
CA LYS A 130 -22.46 -15.38 -19.53
C LYS A 130 -22.36 -13.92 -19.94
N VAL A 131 -21.79 -13.06 -19.08
CA VAL A 131 -21.53 -11.66 -19.41
C VAL A 131 -20.48 -11.57 -20.52
N LEU A 132 -19.36 -12.28 -20.38
CA LEU A 132 -18.31 -12.34 -21.41
C LEU A 132 -18.86 -12.80 -22.77
N LEU A 133 -19.60 -13.90 -22.79
CA LEU A 133 -20.20 -14.43 -24.02
C LEU A 133 -21.20 -13.45 -24.65
N ARG A 134 -21.91 -12.68 -23.82
CA ARG A 134 -22.85 -11.67 -24.31
C ARG A 134 -22.14 -10.46 -24.89
N GLU A 135 -21.10 -9.97 -24.23
CA GLU A 135 -20.25 -8.89 -24.74
C GLU A 135 -19.61 -9.28 -26.07
N GLU A 136 -19.08 -10.50 -26.18
CA GLU A 136 -18.49 -11.01 -27.41
C GLU A 136 -19.53 -11.08 -28.55
N MET A 137 -20.73 -11.58 -28.26
CA MET A 137 -21.84 -11.58 -29.22
C MET A 137 -22.22 -10.16 -29.66
N GLU A 138 -22.36 -9.22 -28.74
CA GLU A 138 -22.75 -7.84 -29.04
C GLU A 138 -21.70 -7.14 -29.93
N ILE A 139 -20.41 -7.37 -29.67
CA ILE A 139 -19.31 -6.87 -30.50
C ILE A 139 -19.37 -7.48 -31.91
N ASP A 140 -19.55 -8.80 -32.04
CA ASP A 140 -19.61 -9.45 -33.35
C ASP A 140 -20.81 -8.98 -34.17
N VAL A 141 -21.99 -8.87 -33.55
CA VAL A 141 -23.21 -8.38 -34.20
C VAL A 141 -23.03 -6.92 -34.65
N ALA A 142 -22.46 -6.06 -33.81
CA ALA A 142 -22.19 -4.68 -34.17
C ALA A 142 -21.21 -4.59 -35.35
N GLY A 143 -20.10 -5.34 -35.31
CA GLY A 143 -19.12 -5.37 -36.39
C GLY A 143 -19.66 -5.96 -37.69
N SER A 144 -20.53 -6.97 -37.60
CA SER A 144 -21.24 -7.55 -38.75
C SER A 144 -22.21 -6.55 -39.39
N ASN A 145 -22.99 -5.84 -38.56
CA ASN A 145 -23.93 -4.83 -39.03
C ASN A 145 -23.23 -3.65 -39.71
N MET A 146 -22.15 -3.14 -39.11
CA MET A 146 -21.34 -2.07 -39.73
C MET A 146 -20.79 -2.50 -41.08
N ARG A 147 -20.28 -3.72 -41.21
CA ARG A 147 -19.78 -4.26 -42.48
C ARG A 147 -20.89 -4.35 -43.54
N LYS A 148 -22.07 -4.85 -43.17
CA LYS A 148 -23.23 -4.91 -44.08
C LYS A 148 -23.69 -3.53 -44.52
N GLU A 149 -23.73 -2.57 -43.60
CA GLU A 149 -24.11 -1.19 -43.91
C GLU A 149 -23.10 -0.54 -44.86
N GLN A 150 -21.80 -0.76 -44.65
CA GLN A 150 -20.76 -0.30 -45.56
C GLN A 150 -20.93 -0.91 -46.96
N GLN A 151 -21.12 -2.23 -47.04
CA GLN A 151 -21.34 -2.93 -48.32
C GLN A 151 -22.59 -2.42 -49.06
N LEU A 152 -23.68 -2.15 -48.34
CA LEU A 152 -24.90 -1.58 -48.91
C LEU A 152 -24.68 -0.17 -49.47
N LYS A 153 -23.95 0.69 -48.74
CA LYS A 153 -23.61 2.04 -49.21
C LYS A 153 -22.72 2.01 -50.45
N GLU A 154 -21.71 1.14 -50.46
CA GLU A 154 -20.83 0.94 -51.61
C GLU A 154 -21.63 0.47 -52.84
N LEU A 155 -22.50 -0.52 -52.68
CA LEU A 155 -23.37 -1.01 -53.75
C LEU A 155 -24.32 0.07 -54.27
N TYR A 156 -24.95 0.84 -53.38
CA TYR A 156 -25.83 1.94 -53.77
C TYR A 156 -25.08 2.99 -54.59
N ASN A 157 -23.91 3.42 -54.12
CA ASN A 157 -23.08 4.41 -54.83
C ASN A 157 -22.66 3.91 -56.21
N GLN A 158 -22.32 2.63 -56.32
CA GLN A 158 -21.98 2.01 -57.61
C GLN A 158 -23.18 2.01 -58.56
N MET A 159 -24.36 1.56 -58.10
CA MET A 159 -25.57 1.56 -58.93
C MET A 159 -26.02 2.98 -59.31
N ALA A 160 -25.90 3.95 -58.41
CA ALA A 160 -26.19 5.35 -58.71
C ALA A 160 -25.27 5.88 -59.81
N PHE A 161 -23.96 5.63 -59.69
CA PHE A 161 -22.99 5.99 -60.71
C PHE A 161 -23.27 5.34 -62.06
N ASP A 162 -23.60 4.04 -62.08
CA ASP A 162 -23.90 3.32 -63.32
C ASP A 162 -25.18 3.85 -63.99
N ASN A 163 -26.24 4.14 -63.21
CA ASN A 163 -27.47 4.75 -63.73
C ASN A 163 -27.23 6.17 -64.24
N ASP A 164 -26.49 7.00 -63.51
CA ASP A 164 -26.15 8.36 -63.94
C ASP A 164 -25.34 8.34 -65.23
N LYS A 165 -24.37 7.42 -65.34
CA LYS A 165 -23.59 7.20 -66.56
C LYS A 165 -24.47 6.81 -67.73
N GLU A 166 -25.43 5.91 -67.54
CA GLU A 166 -26.39 5.50 -68.57
C GLU A 166 -27.28 6.67 -69.00
N ALA A 167 -27.85 7.40 -68.03
CA ALA A 167 -28.71 8.56 -68.27
C ALA A 167 -27.97 9.68 -69.02
N LEU A 168 -26.74 10.00 -68.61
CA LEU A 168 -25.88 10.94 -69.32
C LEU A 168 -25.63 10.48 -70.75
N THR A 169 -25.26 9.20 -70.94
CA THR A 169 -24.99 8.65 -72.27
C THR A 169 -26.22 8.75 -73.18
N ALA A 170 -27.41 8.42 -72.66
CA ALA A 170 -28.67 8.56 -73.39
C ALA A 170 -28.98 10.03 -73.74
N PHE A 171 -28.81 10.95 -72.79
CA PHE A 171 -29.01 12.39 -73.01
C PHE A 171 -28.07 12.95 -74.09
N PHE A 172 -26.78 12.62 -74.03
CA PHE A 172 -25.80 13.05 -75.03
C PHE A 172 -26.10 12.45 -76.41
N THR A 173 -26.62 11.22 -76.46
CA THR A 173 -27.01 10.57 -77.72
C THR A 173 -28.24 11.23 -78.33
N LEU A 174 -29.29 11.49 -77.54
CA LEU A 174 -30.52 12.17 -77.99
C LEU A 174 -30.25 13.59 -78.46
N THR A 175 -29.46 14.35 -77.70
CA THR A 175 -29.15 15.75 -78.02
C THR A 175 -28.08 15.93 -79.09
N LYS A 176 -27.49 14.84 -79.59
CA LYS A 176 -26.44 14.89 -80.62
C LYS A 176 -26.92 15.58 -81.90
N GLY A 177 -28.11 15.22 -82.39
CA GLY A 177 -28.71 15.82 -83.59
C GLY A 177 -28.91 17.33 -83.44
N ASP A 178 -29.59 17.74 -82.37
CA ASP A 178 -29.83 19.16 -82.07
C ASP A 178 -28.54 19.97 -81.91
N ARG A 179 -27.49 19.35 -81.31
CA ARG A 179 -26.18 20.00 -81.20
C ARG A 179 -25.48 20.11 -82.54
N GLU A 180 -25.54 19.09 -83.39
CA GLU A 180 -24.99 19.14 -84.74
C GLU A 180 -25.64 20.25 -85.58
N GLU A 181 -26.96 20.41 -85.46
CA GLU A 181 -27.69 21.50 -86.11
C GLU A 181 -27.30 22.87 -85.54
N LYS A 182 -27.25 23.02 -84.21
CA LYS A 182 -26.78 24.26 -83.57
C LYS A 182 -25.34 24.60 -83.94
N MET A 183 -24.44 23.62 -84.02
CA MET A 183 -23.05 23.80 -84.46
C MET A 183 -22.99 24.31 -85.90
N LYS A 184 -23.77 23.72 -86.81
CA LYS A 184 -23.86 24.17 -88.22
C LYS A 184 -24.41 25.59 -88.32
N ALA A 185 -25.49 25.90 -87.59
CA ALA A 185 -26.11 27.22 -87.58
C ALA A 185 -25.17 28.29 -87.00
N PHE A 186 -24.48 27.98 -85.90
CA PHE A 186 -23.52 28.88 -85.26
C PHE A 186 -22.30 29.15 -86.15
N SER A 187 -21.74 28.11 -86.78
CA SER A 187 -20.62 28.25 -87.73
C SER A 187 -20.99 29.11 -88.94
N LYS A 188 -22.21 28.93 -89.48
CA LYS A 188 -22.73 29.78 -90.57
C LYS A 188 -22.86 31.24 -90.13
N LYS A 189 -23.51 31.49 -88.99
CA LYS A 189 -23.70 32.84 -88.42
C LYS A 189 -22.36 33.53 -88.14
N TRP A 190 -21.39 32.81 -87.57
CA TRP A 190 -20.06 33.36 -87.30
C TRP A 190 -19.31 33.75 -88.57
N LYS A 191 -19.38 32.92 -89.62
CA LYS A 191 -18.78 33.20 -90.94
C LYS A 191 -19.37 34.45 -91.59
N GLU A 192 -20.65 34.71 -91.35
CA GLU A 192 -21.38 35.86 -91.88
C GLU A 192 -21.16 37.14 -91.06
N GLU A 193 -20.98 37.05 -89.73
CA GLU A 193 -20.98 38.21 -88.83
C GLU A 193 -19.59 38.68 -88.36
N ASN A 194 -18.57 37.82 -88.28
CA ASN A 194 -17.28 38.19 -87.67
C ASN A 194 -16.08 37.55 -88.38
N HIS A 195 -15.23 38.36 -89.00
CA HIS A 195 -13.96 37.95 -89.62
C HIS A 195 -12.84 37.63 -88.59
N GLN A 196 -13.15 36.84 -87.55
CA GLN A 196 -12.21 36.49 -86.47
C GLN A 196 -11.54 35.12 -86.68
N THR A 197 -10.48 34.87 -85.90
CA THR A 197 -9.67 33.64 -85.92
C THR A 197 -10.45 32.42 -85.40
N PHE A 198 -10.04 31.23 -85.84
CA PHE A 198 -10.68 29.95 -85.51
C PHE A 198 -10.68 29.64 -84.00
N ASP A 199 -9.66 30.09 -83.27
CA ASP A 199 -9.56 29.86 -81.81
C ASP A 199 -10.67 30.57 -81.03
N GLY A 200 -11.07 31.77 -81.45
CA GLY A 200 -12.18 32.51 -80.83
C GLY A 200 -13.55 31.85 -81.06
N LEU A 201 -13.73 31.21 -82.22
CA LEU A 201 -14.92 30.40 -82.52
C LEU A 201 -14.99 29.17 -81.59
N TRP A 202 -13.85 28.50 -81.39
CA TRP A 202 -13.77 27.30 -80.56
C TRP A 202 -14.07 27.57 -79.08
N GLU A 203 -13.52 28.64 -78.49
CA GLU A 203 -13.81 29.00 -77.10
C GLU A 203 -15.29 29.37 -76.87
N LYS A 204 -15.91 30.09 -77.81
CA LYS A 204 -17.34 30.40 -77.73
C LYS A 204 -18.22 29.16 -77.89
N MET A 205 -17.90 28.27 -78.82
CA MET A 205 -18.61 26.99 -78.98
C MET A 205 -18.53 26.13 -77.71
N LYS A 206 -17.37 26.07 -77.05
CA LYS A 206 -17.21 25.36 -75.77
C LYS A 206 -18.08 25.94 -74.66
N LYS A 207 -18.29 27.26 -74.64
CA LYS A 207 -19.10 27.93 -73.62
C LYS A 207 -20.61 27.86 -73.88
N GLU A 208 -21.04 27.90 -75.14
CA GLU A 208 -22.45 28.06 -75.52
C GLU A 208 -23.12 26.77 -76.03
N ILE A 209 -22.37 25.83 -76.61
CA ILE A 209 -22.92 24.63 -77.26
C ILE A 209 -22.53 23.35 -76.51
N PHE A 210 -21.31 23.28 -76.00
CA PHE A 210 -20.89 22.16 -75.17
C PHE A 210 -21.28 22.40 -73.70
N THR A 211 -21.66 21.33 -73.01
CA THR A 211 -21.83 21.37 -71.56
C THR A 211 -20.50 21.76 -70.92
N LYS A 212 -20.52 22.74 -70.01
CA LYS A 212 -19.35 23.11 -69.18
C LYS A 212 -18.74 21.81 -68.64
N GLN A 213 -17.52 21.49 -69.05
CA GLN A 213 -16.70 20.55 -68.30
C GLN A 213 -16.42 21.26 -66.98
N GLU A 214 -16.88 20.68 -65.87
CA GLU A 214 -16.42 21.15 -64.56
C GLU A 214 -14.89 21.05 -64.55
N ASN A 215 -14.25 22.13 -64.08
CA ASN A 215 -12.81 22.20 -63.89
C ASN A 215 -12.34 21.21 -62.82
#